data_AF-A0A958DSD2-F1
#
_entry.id   AF-A0A958DSD2-F1
#
_cell.length_a   1.000
_cell.length_b   1.000
_cell.length_c   1.000
_cell.angle_alpha   90.00
_cell.angle_beta   90.00
_cell.angle_gamma   90.00
#
_symmetry.space_group_name_H-M   'P 1'
#
loop_
_entity.id
_entity.type
_entity.pdbx_description
1 polymer ?
#
loop_
_entity_poly.entity_id
_entity_poly.type
_entity_poly.pdbx_seq_one_letter_code
_entity_poly.pdbx_strand_id
1 'polypeptide(L)'
;MTPLFTNDAVVLGILLGILAFVFQTSHSEKPFWQKFYKYVPSLLLCYFLPSVFNSLNIISGEQSKLYFVASRYLLPASLVLLTLSIDFKGIVRLGPKAIIMFFAGTLGIIIGGPIAILIVSSFAPDIVGGVGNDAVWRGLTTIAGSWIGGGANQTAMKEVFEVSDAIFPAMIAVDVIVANIWMAFLLYGAGITDRIDSKLKGDT
;
A
#
# COMPACT_ATOMS: atom_id res chain seq x y z
N MET A 1 23.33 -13.68 4.88
CA MET A 1 23.31 -15.04 5.47
C MET A 1 22.55 -15.96 4.51
N THR A 2 22.81 -17.27 4.51
CA THR A 2 22.05 -18.20 3.66
C THR A 2 20.67 -18.45 4.26
N PRO A 3 19.57 -18.24 3.51
CA PRO A 3 18.23 -18.52 4.00
C PRO A 3 18.01 -20.02 4.20
N LEU A 4 17.13 -20.37 5.14
CA LEU A 4 16.79 -21.76 5.48
C LEU A 4 16.20 -22.51 4.29
N PHE A 5 15.34 -21.84 3.50
CA PHE A 5 14.78 -22.37 2.27
C PHE A 5 15.26 -21.57 1.06
N THR A 6 15.91 -22.26 0.12
CA THR A 6 16.41 -21.70 -1.14
C THR A 6 15.60 -22.15 -2.35
N ASN A 7 14.75 -23.17 -2.19
CA ASN A 7 13.90 -23.68 -3.27
C ASN A 7 12.66 -22.79 -3.45
N ASP A 8 12.50 -22.21 -4.64
CA ASP A 8 11.39 -21.29 -4.96
C ASP A 8 10.00 -21.92 -4.78
N ALA A 9 9.82 -23.23 -5.03
CA ALA A 9 8.54 -23.88 -4.83
C ALA A 9 8.17 -23.98 -3.34
N VAL A 10 9.17 -24.20 -2.48
CA VAL A 10 8.97 -24.23 -1.02
C VAL A 10 8.64 -22.83 -0.51
N VAL A 11 9.37 -21.81 -0.97
CA VAL A 11 9.10 -20.41 -0.61
C VAL A 11 7.69 -20.02 -1.06
N LEU A 12 7.28 -20.38 -2.27
CA LEU A 12 5.93 -20.13 -2.77
C LEU A 12 4.87 -20.83 -1.91
N GLY A 13 5.09 -22.10 -1.54
CA GLY A 13 4.20 -22.85 -0.66
C GLY A 13 4.04 -22.18 0.72
N ILE A 14 5.12 -21.66 1.29
CA ILE A 14 5.08 -20.89 2.55
C ILE A 14 4.25 -19.62 2.37
N LEU A 15 4.50 -18.84 1.31
CA LEU A 15 3.77 -17.60 1.04
C LEU A 15 2.27 -17.86 0.83
N LEU A 16 1.91 -18.88 0.05
CA LEU A 16 0.52 -19.30 -0.14
C LEU A 16 -0.11 -19.78 1.17
N GLY A 17 0.64 -20.50 2.00
CA GLY A 17 0.20 -20.94 3.33
C GLY A 17 -0.08 -19.76 4.26
N ILE A 18 0.78 -18.73 4.26
CA ILE A 18 0.56 -17.49 5.01
C ILE A 18 -0.72 -16.79 4.53
N LEU A 19 -0.89 -16.62 3.22
CA LEU A 19 -2.08 -15.99 2.65
C LEU A 19 -3.35 -16.76 3.01
N ALA A 20 -3.33 -18.08 2.85
CA ALA A 20 -4.45 -18.95 3.21
C ALA A 20 -4.79 -18.82 4.70
N PHE A 21 -3.78 -18.84 5.58
CA PHE A 21 -3.98 -18.65 7.02
C PHE A 21 -4.62 -17.29 7.34
N VAL A 22 -4.09 -16.20 6.78
CA VAL A 22 -4.60 -14.84 7.02
C VAL A 22 -6.04 -14.70 6.53
N PHE A 23 -6.33 -15.10 5.30
CA PHE A 23 -7.69 -14.96 4.76
C PHE A 23 -8.69 -15.90 5.43
N GLN A 24 -8.29 -17.12 5.80
CA GLN A 24 -9.17 -18.03 6.51
C GLN A 24 -9.51 -17.52 7.92
N THR A 25 -8.52 -16.95 8.61
CA THR A 25 -8.74 -16.37 9.94
C THR A 25 -9.52 -15.06 9.85
N SER A 26 -9.33 -14.24 8.80
CA SER A 26 -10.06 -12.98 8.63
C SER A 26 -11.54 -13.17 8.32
N HIS A 27 -11.92 -14.27 7.67
CA HIS A 27 -13.32 -14.65 7.41
C HIS A 27 -13.91 -15.56 8.50
N SER A 28 -13.16 -15.81 9.58
CA SER A 28 -13.63 -16.70 10.65
C SER A 28 -14.68 -16.03 11.54
N GLU A 29 -15.75 -16.76 11.86
CA GLU A 29 -16.79 -16.31 12.79
C GLU A 29 -16.37 -16.38 14.28
N LYS A 30 -15.17 -16.90 14.59
CA LYS A 30 -14.74 -17.03 15.99
C LYS A 30 -14.54 -15.64 16.62
N PRO A 31 -15.01 -15.42 17.88
CA PRO A 31 -14.96 -14.11 18.53
C PRO A 31 -13.55 -13.51 18.66
N PHE A 32 -12.55 -14.37 18.84
CA PHE A 32 -11.14 -13.96 18.89
C PHE A 32 -10.68 -13.31 17.59
N TRP A 33 -10.92 -13.96 16.45
CA TRP A 33 -10.48 -13.48 15.14
C TRP A 33 -11.23 -12.22 14.72
N GLN A 34 -12.53 -12.15 14.97
CA GLN A 34 -13.31 -10.93 14.73
C GLN A 34 -12.75 -9.73 15.52
N LYS A 35 -12.42 -9.93 16.80
CA LYS A 35 -11.84 -8.88 17.63
C LYS A 35 -10.43 -8.50 17.16
N PHE A 36 -9.61 -9.45 16.75
CA PHE A 36 -8.26 -9.20 16.25
C PHE A 36 -8.29 -8.41 14.94
N TYR A 37 -9.05 -8.87 13.95
CA TYR A 37 -9.16 -8.22 12.63
C TYR A 37 -9.91 -6.88 12.64
N LYS A 38 -10.64 -6.59 13.72
CA LYS A 38 -11.16 -5.23 13.98
C LYS A 38 -10.05 -4.19 14.15
N TYR A 39 -8.90 -4.60 14.68
CA TYR A 39 -7.77 -3.69 14.93
C TYR A 39 -6.62 -3.91 13.94
N VAL A 40 -6.39 -5.15 13.52
CA VAL A 40 -5.28 -5.53 12.65
C VAL A 40 -5.83 -6.00 11.30
N PRO A 41 -5.69 -5.19 10.24
CA PRO A 41 -6.20 -5.53 8.91
C PRO A 41 -5.51 -6.75 8.32
N SER A 42 -6.26 -7.55 7.55
CA SER A 42 -5.70 -8.73 6.87
C SER A 42 -4.57 -8.39 5.90
N LEU A 43 -4.72 -7.32 5.12
CA LEU A 43 -3.68 -6.85 4.19
C LEU A 43 -2.36 -6.56 4.92
N LEU A 44 -2.40 -5.95 6.11
CA LEU A 44 -1.20 -5.68 6.91
C LEU A 44 -0.45 -6.97 7.23
N LEU A 45 -1.16 -8.03 7.62
CA LEU A 45 -0.56 -9.31 7.94
C LEU A 45 0.02 -10.01 6.72
N CYS A 46 -0.63 -9.89 5.57
CA CYS A 46 -0.13 -10.43 4.30
C CYS A 46 1.24 -9.84 3.91
N TYR A 47 1.55 -8.61 4.33
CA TYR A 47 2.88 -8.01 4.13
C TYR A 47 3.83 -8.28 5.29
N PHE A 48 3.33 -8.18 6.52
CA PHE A 48 4.14 -8.26 7.73
C PHE A 48 4.68 -9.67 7.97
N LEU A 49 3.84 -10.71 7.86
CA LEU A 49 4.27 -12.09 8.13
C LEU A 49 5.39 -12.56 7.19
N PRO A 50 5.31 -12.38 5.86
CA PRO A 50 6.45 -12.68 4.98
C PRO A 50 7.71 -11.87 5.31
N SER A 51 7.57 -10.61 5.71
CA SER A 51 8.69 -9.74 6.09
C SER A 51 9.41 -10.23 7.35
N VAL A 52 8.67 -10.74 8.34
CA VAL A 52 9.25 -11.41 9.51
C VAL A 52 10.01 -12.67 9.09
N PHE A 53 9.44 -13.49 8.21
CA PHE A 53 10.10 -14.71 7.74
C PHE A 53 11.38 -14.39 6.95
N ASN A 54 11.37 -13.30 6.17
CA ASN A 54 12.57 -12.80 5.47
C ASN A 54 13.63 -12.32 6.48
N SER A 55 13.23 -11.55 7.49
CA SER A 55 14.14 -11.03 8.53
C SER A 55 14.76 -12.14 9.38
N LEU A 56 14.01 -13.21 9.64
CA LEU A 56 14.48 -14.42 10.33
C LEU A 56 15.31 -15.34 9.42
N ASN A 57 15.59 -14.95 8.17
CA ASN A 57 16.27 -15.75 7.16
C ASN A 57 15.59 -17.12 6.90
N ILE A 58 14.27 -17.23 7.09
CA ILE A 58 13.52 -18.45 6.75
C ILE A 58 13.31 -18.52 5.23
N ILE A 59 12.94 -17.38 4.64
CA ILE A 59 12.83 -17.16 3.19
C ILE A 59 13.76 -16.01 2.80
N SER A 60 14.05 -15.85 1.51
CA SER A 60 14.79 -14.69 1.00
C SER A 60 14.08 -14.08 -0.19
N GLY A 61 13.75 -12.79 -0.09
CA GLY A 61 13.21 -12.01 -1.21
C GLY A 61 14.24 -11.75 -2.32
N GLU A 62 15.53 -11.64 -1.97
CA GLU A 62 16.61 -11.36 -2.93
C GLU A 62 17.05 -12.61 -3.72
N GLN A 63 17.15 -13.76 -3.05
CA GLN A 63 17.65 -14.99 -3.69
C GLN A 63 16.55 -15.74 -4.44
N SER A 64 15.29 -15.56 -4.04
CA SER A 64 14.16 -16.22 -4.68
C SER A 64 13.81 -15.55 -6.01
N LYS A 65 13.51 -16.36 -7.04
CA LYS A 65 13.03 -15.86 -8.33
C LYS A 65 11.55 -15.50 -8.34
N LEU A 66 10.84 -15.71 -7.23
CA LEU A 66 9.39 -15.46 -7.16
C LEU A 66 9.04 -13.99 -7.36
N TYR A 67 9.84 -13.06 -6.83
CA TYR A 67 9.61 -11.63 -7.06
C TYR A 67 9.71 -11.30 -8.56
N PHE A 68 10.71 -11.85 -9.26
CA PHE A 68 10.85 -11.68 -10.70
C PHE A 68 9.63 -12.23 -11.44
N VAL A 69 9.13 -13.42 -11.06
CA VAL A 69 7.95 -13.99 -11.71
C VAL A 69 6.70 -13.13 -11.46
N ALA A 70 6.50 -12.69 -10.22
CA ALA A 70 5.35 -11.88 -9.84
C ALA A 70 5.35 -10.51 -10.53
N SER A 71 6.46 -9.78 -10.48
CA SER A 71 6.58 -8.43 -11.05
C SER A 71 6.52 -8.41 -12.57
N ARG A 72 7.04 -9.44 -13.25
CA ARG A 72 7.28 -9.41 -14.70
C ARG A 72 6.24 -10.17 -15.52
N TYR A 73 5.52 -11.11 -14.92
CA TYR A 73 4.46 -11.87 -15.61
C TYR A 73 3.09 -11.66 -14.98
N LEU A 74 2.98 -11.79 -13.64
CA LEU A 74 1.67 -11.73 -12.98
C LEU A 74 1.14 -10.31 -12.86
N LEU A 75 1.98 -9.36 -12.46
CA LEU A 75 1.58 -7.97 -12.25
C LEU A 75 1.09 -7.31 -13.56
N PRO A 76 1.81 -7.41 -14.71
CA PRO A 76 1.31 -6.85 -15.96
C PRO A 76 0.00 -7.49 -16.42
N ALA A 77 -0.14 -8.82 -16.29
CA ALA A 77 -1.38 -9.51 -16.63
C ALA A 77 -2.55 -9.05 -15.75
N SER A 78 -2.33 -8.88 -14.45
CA SER A 78 -3.35 -8.38 -13.52
C SER A 78 -3.79 -6.95 -13.83
N LEU A 79 -2.85 -6.07 -14.23
CA LEU A 79 -3.15 -4.70 -14.63
C LEU A 79 -4.03 -4.66 -15.88
N VAL A 80 -3.74 -5.50 -16.88
CA VAL A 80 -4.59 -5.62 -18.08
C VAL A 80 -6.01 -6.04 -17.68
N LEU A 81 -6.16 -7.07 -16.85
CA LEU A 81 -7.46 -7.54 -16.38
C LEU A 81 -8.24 -6.49 -15.59
N LEU A 82 -7.56 -5.76 -14.71
CA LEU A 82 -8.15 -4.64 -13.96
C LEU A 82 -8.61 -3.53 -14.90
N THR A 83 -7.80 -3.16 -15.90
CA THR A 83 -8.16 -2.12 -16.87
C THR A 83 -9.35 -2.50 -17.76
N LEU A 84 -9.49 -3.77 -18.12
CA LEU A 84 -10.65 -4.29 -18.85
C LEU A 84 -11.95 -4.21 -18.03
N SER A 85 -11.84 -4.16 -16.70
CA SER A 85 -12.98 -4.11 -15.77
C SER A 85 -13.44 -2.67 -15.47
N ILE A 86 -12.81 -1.66 -16.07
CA ILE A 86 -13.14 -0.25 -15.84
C ILE A 86 -14.44 0.14 -16.55
N ASP A 87 -15.40 0.68 -15.80
CA ASP A 87 -16.62 1.28 -16.35
C ASP A 87 -16.36 2.71 -16.86
N PHE A 88 -15.97 2.82 -18.13
CA PHE A 88 -15.76 4.10 -18.80
C PHE A 88 -17.03 4.97 -18.84
N LYS A 89 -18.22 4.37 -18.94
CA LYS A 89 -19.47 5.15 -18.96
C LYS A 89 -19.75 5.76 -17.60
N GLY A 90 -19.49 5.02 -16.53
CA GLY A 90 -19.55 5.51 -15.15
C GLY A 90 -18.61 6.70 -14.92
N ILE A 91 -17.36 6.61 -15.39
CA ILE A 91 -16.38 7.70 -15.29
C ILE A 91 -16.86 8.96 -16.00
N VAL A 92 -17.36 8.85 -17.24
CA VAL A 92 -17.85 10.00 -18.01
C VAL A 92 -19.06 10.65 -17.34
N ARG A 93 -19.95 9.87 -16.70
CA ARG A 93 -21.13 10.38 -15.98
C ARG A 93 -20.79 11.24 -14.76
N LEU A 94 -19.61 11.07 -14.16
CA LEU A 94 -19.16 11.92 -13.05
C LEU A 94 -18.88 13.37 -13.51
N GLY A 95 -18.67 13.58 -14.81
CA GLY A 95 -18.58 14.89 -15.44
C GLY A 95 -17.40 15.74 -14.93
N PRO A 96 -17.47 17.07 -15.07
CA PRO A 96 -16.36 17.97 -14.77
C PRO A 96 -16.03 18.05 -13.27
N LYS A 97 -16.97 17.73 -12.37
CA LYS A 97 -16.72 17.76 -10.92
C LYS A 97 -15.64 16.76 -10.49
N ALA A 98 -15.66 15.53 -11.02
CA ALA A 98 -14.63 14.54 -10.72
C ALA A 98 -13.25 14.95 -11.24
N ILE A 99 -13.20 15.56 -12.43
CA ILE A 99 -11.95 16.07 -13.01
C ILE A 99 -11.37 17.20 -12.13
N ILE A 100 -12.20 18.13 -11.68
CA ILE A 100 -11.76 19.20 -10.77
C ILE A 100 -11.24 18.62 -9.45
N MET A 101 -11.95 17.66 -8.86
CA MET A 101 -11.54 16.98 -7.62
C MET A 101 -10.20 16.26 -7.80
N PHE A 102 -10.01 15.57 -8.93
CA PHE A 102 -8.76 14.92 -9.29
C PHE A 102 -7.59 15.92 -9.39
N PHE A 103 -7.77 17.03 -10.11
CA PHE A 103 -6.71 18.04 -10.24
C PHE A 103 -6.43 18.78 -8.93
N ALA A 104 -7.46 19.06 -8.13
CA ALA A 104 -7.29 19.66 -6.80
C ALA A 104 -6.47 18.74 -5.88
N GLY A 105 -6.80 17.44 -5.84
CA GLY A 105 -6.00 16.45 -5.11
C GLY A 105 -4.58 16.33 -5.64
N THR A 106 -4.41 16.31 -6.95
CA THR A 106 -3.10 16.24 -7.62
C THR A 106 -2.22 17.43 -7.26
N LEU A 107 -2.75 18.67 -7.35
CA LEU A 107 -2.04 19.87 -6.94
C LEU A 107 -1.69 19.85 -5.44
N GLY A 108 -2.63 19.37 -4.61
CA GLY A 108 -2.40 19.16 -3.18
C GLY A 108 -1.20 18.25 -2.91
N ILE A 109 -1.04 17.16 -3.65
CA ILE A 109 0.10 16.23 -3.51
C ILE A 109 1.40 16.87 -4.04
N ILE A 110 1.36 17.49 -5.21
CA ILE A 110 2.53 18.14 -5.85
C ILE A 110 3.11 19.22 -4.94
N ILE A 111 2.26 19.95 -4.22
CA ILE A 111 2.68 21.02 -3.31
C ILE A 111 2.99 20.45 -1.92
N GLY A 112 2.10 19.62 -1.38
CA GLY A 112 2.18 19.08 -0.02
C GLY A 112 3.37 18.15 0.20
N GLY A 113 3.73 17.32 -0.79
CA GLY A 113 4.86 16.40 -0.70
C GLY A 113 6.20 17.12 -0.45
N PRO A 114 6.62 18.05 -1.33
CA PRO A 114 7.84 18.84 -1.13
C PRO A 114 7.80 19.65 0.17
N ILE A 115 6.66 20.27 0.50
CA ILE A 115 6.54 21.04 1.76
C ILE A 115 6.73 20.12 2.98
N ALA A 116 6.14 18.93 2.98
CA ALA A 116 6.31 17.97 4.06
C ALA A 116 7.77 17.55 4.21
N ILE A 117 8.46 17.26 3.10
CA ILE A 117 9.90 16.93 3.12
C ILE A 117 10.70 18.11 3.67
N LEU A 118 10.43 19.34 3.22
CA LEU A 118 11.14 20.53 3.68
C LEU A 118 10.94 20.75 5.19
N ILE A 119 9.70 20.65 5.67
CA ILE A 119 9.38 20.77 7.09
C ILE A 119 10.14 19.71 7.90
N VAL A 120 10.03 18.43 7.53
CA VAL A 120 10.71 17.35 8.26
C VAL A 120 12.22 17.48 8.20
N SER A 121 12.77 17.91 7.06
CA SER A 121 14.22 18.11 6.89
C SER A 121 14.78 19.20 7.79
N SER A 122 13.94 20.16 8.23
CA SER A 122 14.38 21.26 9.09
C SER A 122 14.74 20.82 10.52
N PHE A 123 14.17 19.71 11.01
CA PHE A 123 14.40 19.22 12.37
C PHE A 123 14.84 17.75 12.46
N ALA A 124 14.71 16.97 11.38
CA ALA A 124 15.14 15.58 11.31
C ALA A 124 15.68 15.21 9.90
N PRO A 125 16.77 15.85 9.45
CA PRO A 125 17.33 15.64 8.11
C PRO A 125 17.75 14.19 7.85
N ASP A 126 18.20 13.48 8.88
CA ASP A 126 18.65 12.08 8.78
C ASP A 126 17.52 11.11 8.39
N ILE A 127 16.25 11.49 8.63
CA ILE A 127 15.07 10.63 8.39
C ILE A 127 14.52 10.82 6.97
N VAL A 128 14.77 11.97 6.33
CA VAL A 128 14.32 12.31 4.96
C VAL A 128 15.45 12.33 3.95
N GLY A 129 16.67 12.02 4.39
CA GLY A 129 17.87 11.91 3.56
C GLY A 129 17.92 10.62 2.74
N GLY A 130 19.15 10.21 2.39
CA GLY A 130 19.43 9.05 1.55
C GLY A 130 20.01 9.45 0.19
N VAL A 131 20.81 8.56 -0.39
CA VAL A 131 21.51 8.79 -1.66
C VAL A 131 21.24 7.59 -2.58
N GLY A 132 21.00 7.85 -3.86
CA GLY A 132 20.69 6.79 -4.82
C GLY A 132 19.38 6.08 -4.49
N ASN A 133 19.35 4.76 -4.59
CA ASN A 133 18.11 3.95 -4.53
C ASN A 133 17.49 3.91 -3.12
N ASP A 134 18.25 4.33 -2.11
CA ASP A 134 17.80 4.47 -0.72
C ASP A 134 17.34 5.90 -0.38
N ALA A 135 17.09 6.76 -1.37
CA ALA A 135 16.54 8.08 -1.11
C ALA A 135 15.06 7.98 -0.70
N VAL A 136 14.70 8.57 0.45
CA VAL A 136 13.35 8.46 1.04
C VAL A 136 12.27 8.97 0.08
N TRP A 137 12.55 10.02 -0.69
CA TRP A 137 11.59 10.55 -1.68
C TRP A 137 11.21 9.50 -2.74
N ARG A 138 12.11 8.57 -3.10
CA ARG A 138 11.81 7.47 -4.02
C ARG A 138 10.84 6.48 -3.38
N GLY A 139 11.01 6.20 -2.10
CA GLY A 139 10.01 5.44 -1.33
C GLY A 139 8.64 6.13 -1.30
N LEU A 140 8.60 7.45 -1.14
CA LEU A 140 7.34 8.21 -1.13
C LEU A 140 6.58 8.11 -2.47
N THR A 141 7.27 7.91 -3.61
CA THR A 141 6.57 7.70 -4.90
C THR A 141 5.77 6.40 -4.91
N THR A 142 6.20 5.37 -4.18
CA THR A 142 5.46 4.10 -4.09
C THR A 142 4.20 4.27 -3.25
N ILE A 143 4.25 5.08 -2.19
CA ILE A 143 3.05 5.45 -1.42
C ILE A 143 2.06 6.19 -2.34
N ALA A 144 2.51 7.20 -3.08
CA ALA A 144 1.64 7.89 -4.04
C ALA A 144 1.02 6.93 -5.08
N GLY A 145 1.80 5.98 -5.59
CA GLY A 145 1.31 4.92 -6.47
C GLY A 145 0.19 4.07 -5.83
N SER A 146 0.34 3.72 -4.55
CA SER A 146 -0.65 2.94 -3.80
C SER A 146 -2.00 3.65 -3.69
N TRP A 147 -2.01 4.94 -3.38
CA TRP A 147 -3.25 5.69 -3.20
C TRP A 147 -3.96 6.01 -4.52
N ILE A 148 -3.25 5.98 -5.65
CA ILE A 148 -3.82 6.20 -6.97
C ILE A 148 -4.36 4.91 -7.58
N GLY A 149 -3.64 3.78 -7.46
CA GLY A 149 -4.02 2.52 -8.13
C GLY A 149 -3.64 1.25 -7.37
N GLY A 150 -3.51 1.35 -6.05
CA GLY A 150 -3.27 0.22 -5.14
C GLY A 150 -1.87 -0.37 -5.23
N GLY A 151 -1.73 -1.58 -4.65
CA GLY A 151 -0.45 -2.29 -4.58
C GLY A 151 0.21 -2.56 -5.94
N ALA A 152 -0.58 -2.63 -7.03
CA ALA A 152 -0.05 -2.81 -8.38
C ALA A 152 0.70 -1.56 -8.85
N ASN A 153 0.09 -0.37 -8.71
CA ASN A 153 0.76 0.89 -9.01
C ASN A 153 1.91 1.16 -8.04
N GLN A 154 1.78 0.82 -6.77
CA GLN A 154 2.88 0.92 -5.79
C GLN A 154 4.10 0.08 -6.22
N THR A 155 3.88 -1.14 -6.71
CA THR A 155 4.95 -2.00 -7.22
C THR A 155 5.52 -1.46 -8.54
N ALA A 156 4.67 -0.93 -9.43
CA ALA A 156 5.15 -0.29 -10.65
C ALA A 156 6.05 0.92 -10.35
N MET A 157 5.70 1.75 -9.37
CA MET A 157 6.53 2.88 -8.94
C MET A 157 7.87 2.42 -8.37
N LYS A 158 7.91 1.29 -7.66
CA LYS A 158 9.18 0.70 -7.17
C LYS A 158 10.14 0.41 -8.32
N GLU A 159 9.65 -0.19 -9.41
CA GLU A 159 10.46 -0.51 -10.58
C GLU A 159 10.88 0.74 -11.37
N VAL A 160 9.97 1.69 -11.57
CA VAL A 160 10.25 2.93 -12.34
C VAL A 160 11.24 3.85 -11.62
N PHE A 161 11.14 3.95 -10.31
CA PHE A 161 11.98 4.83 -9.50
C PHE A 161 13.15 4.10 -8.83
N GLU A 162 13.37 2.83 -9.17
CA GLU A 162 14.44 1.98 -8.65
C GLU A 162 14.52 2.03 -7.12
N VAL A 163 13.38 1.89 -6.45
CA VAL A 163 13.27 1.94 -4.99
C VAL A 163 13.90 0.69 -4.40
N SER A 164 14.80 0.87 -3.44
CA SER A 164 15.52 -0.26 -2.86
C SER A 164 14.60 -1.24 -2.14
N ASP A 165 15.03 -2.50 -2.09
CA ASP A 165 14.35 -3.57 -1.35
C ASP A 165 14.38 -3.37 0.17
N ALA A 166 15.22 -2.45 0.66
CA ALA A 166 15.24 -2.04 2.06
C ALA A 166 14.13 -1.01 2.37
N ILE A 167 13.90 -0.04 1.48
CA ILE A 167 12.92 1.03 1.68
C ILE A 167 11.50 0.58 1.31
N PHE A 168 11.35 -0.23 0.26
CA PHE A 168 10.04 -0.60 -0.25
C PHE A 168 9.12 -1.27 0.80
N PRO A 169 9.57 -2.25 1.61
CA PRO A 169 8.75 -2.82 2.68
C PRO A 169 8.39 -1.80 3.76
N ALA A 170 9.30 -0.88 4.10
CA ALA A 170 9.03 0.18 5.07
C ALA A 170 7.95 1.13 4.57
N MET A 171 7.97 1.49 3.28
CA MET A 171 6.94 2.33 2.66
C MET A 171 5.58 1.64 2.62
N ILE A 172 5.53 0.33 2.33
CA ILE A 172 4.29 -0.45 2.41
C ILE A 172 3.75 -0.43 3.85
N ALA A 173 4.60 -0.63 4.85
CA ALA A 173 4.18 -0.59 6.25
C ALA A 173 3.59 0.77 6.63
N VAL A 174 4.26 1.87 6.25
CA VAL A 174 3.77 3.24 6.46
C VAL A 174 2.43 3.44 5.78
N ASP A 175 2.32 3.04 4.51
CA ASP A 175 1.11 3.15 3.70
C ASP A 175 -0.09 2.46 4.38
N VAL A 176 0.08 1.21 4.78
CA VAL A 176 -0.98 0.44 5.45
C VAL A 176 -1.32 1.06 6.80
N ILE A 177 -0.36 1.45 7.63
CA ILE A 177 -0.63 2.04 8.95
C ILE A 177 -1.43 3.34 8.79
N VAL A 178 -0.97 4.24 7.93
CA VAL A 178 -1.63 5.53 7.68
C VAL A 178 -3.02 5.33 7.10
N ALA A 179 -3.18 4.43 6.12
CA ALA A 179 -4.48 4.12 5.52
C ALA A 179 -5.49 3.62 6.56
N ASN A 180 -5.07 2.77 7.50
CA ASN A 180 -5.98 2.23 8.53
C ASN A 180 -6.32 3.24 9.62
N ILE A 181 -5.37 4.07 10.02
CA ILE A 181 -5.65 5.20 10.91
C ILE A 181 -6.65 6.14 10.25
N TRP A 182 -6.44 6.48 8.97
CA TRP A 182 -7.34 7.34 8.21
C TRP A 182 -8.72 6.73 8.02
N MET A 183 -8.80 5.42 7.73
CA MET A 183 -10.07 4.69 7.66
C MET A 183 -10.85 4.78 8.97
N ALA A 184 -10.19 4.66 10.12
CA ALA A 184 -10.84 4.82 11.42
C ALA A 184 -11.42 6.23 11.60
N PHE A 185 -10.69 7.28 11.18
CA PHE A 185 -11.19 8.66 11.18
C PHE A 185 -12.40 8.84 10.26
N LEU A 186 -12.35 8.28 9.04
CA LEU A 186 -13.47 8.36 8.09
C LEU A 186 -14.72 7.65 8.60
N LEU A 187 -14.58 6.46 9.18
CA LEU A 187 -15.71 5.71 9.76
C LEU A 187 -16.32 6.42 10.97
N TYR A 188 -15.48 7.03 11.81
CA TYR A 188 -15.96 7.90 12.88
C TYR A 188 -16.73 9.10 12.31
N GLY A 189 -16.17 9.75 11.27
CA GLY A 189 -16.77 10.86 10.55
C GLY A 189 -18.13 10.52 9.93
N ALA A 190 -18.25 9.33 9.33
CA ALA A 190 -19.51 8.83 8.76
C ALA A 190 -20.62 8.66 9.82
N GLY A 191 -20.25 8.37 11.07
CA GLY A 191 -21.18 8.31 12.20
C GLY A 191 -21.69 9.69 12.67
N ILE A 192 -21.09 10.79 12.21
CA ILE A 192 -21.46 12.17 12.55
C ILE A 192 -21.79 13.01 11.32
N THR A 193 -22.19 12.35 10.22
CA THR A 193 -22.45 12.96 8.90
C THR A 193 -23.37 14.17 8.99
N ASP A 194 -24.51 14.07 9.69
CA ASP A 194 -25.47 15.19 9.85
C ASP A 194 -24.82 16.47 10.43
N ARG A 195 -23.89 16.30 11.37
CA ARG A 195 -23.18 17.41 12.01
C ARG A 195 -22.11 17.99 11.09
N ILE A 196 -21.45 17.16 10.30
CA ILE A 196 -20.45 17.57 9.32
C ILE A 196 -21.14 18.32 8.16
N ASP A 197 -22.22 17.76 7.61
CA ASP A 197 -22.97 18.33 6.50
C ASP A 197 -23.61 19.67 6.88
N SER A 198 -24.17 19.78 8.09
CA SER A 198 -24.67 21.06 8.61
C SER A 198 -23.58 22.14 8.71
N LYS A 199 -22.34 21.76 9.05
CA LYS A 199 -21.21 22.68 9.18
C LYS A 199 -20.59 23.06 7.83
N LEU A 200 -20.50 22.11 6.91
CA LEU A 200 -19.89 22.27 5.59
C LEU A 200 -20.89 22.70 4.52
N LYS A 201 -22.19 22.79 4.86
CA LYS A 201 -23.29 22.98 3.92
C LYS A 201 -23.24 21.93 2.79
N GLY A 202 -22.94 20.69 3.16
CA GLY A 202 -23.02 19.55 2.25
C GLY A 202 -24.47 19.34 1.84
N ASP A 203 -24.72 19.16 0.55
CA ASP A 203 -26.06 18.92 0.03
C ASP A 203 -26.64 17.63 0.65
N THR A 204 -27.80 17.74 1.31
CA THR A 204 -28.69 16.62 1.67
C THR A 204 -29.45 16.11 0.48
#